data_AF-A0A0C3CTM7-F1
#
_entry.id   AF-A0A0C3CTM7-F1
#
_cell.length_a   1.000
_cell.length_b   1.000
_cell.length_c   1.000
_cell.angle_alpha   90.00
_cell.angle_beta   90.00
_cell.angle_gamma   90.00
#
_symmetry.space_group_name_H-M   'P 1'
#
loop_
_entity.id
_entity.type
_entity.pdbx_description
1 polymer ?
#
loop_
_entity_poly.entity_id
_entity_poly.type
_entity_poly.pdbx_seq_one_letter_code
_entity_poly.pdbx_strand_id
1 'polypeptide(L)' 'DPLVHHGCHFSRTVHSFCSIQTLLTNGIMSMAEDIVMDSLSAIEWKELEVFRELMKMVPGLEARLMASSEDEVIDIADLV' A
#
# COMPACT_ATOMS: atom_id res chain seq x y z
N ASP A 1 10.46 12.84 -9.43
CA ASP A 1 9.76 12.42 -8.21
C ASP A 1 10.04 10.94 -7.98
N PRO A 2 10.56 10.52 -6.81
CA PRO A 2 10.84 9.11 -6.51
C PRO A 2 9.60 8.20 -6.62
N LEU A 3 8.39 8.75 -6.39
CA LEU A 3 7.13 8.03 -6.51
C LEU A 3 6.85 7.63 -7.97
N VAL A 4 7.06 8.58 -8.90
CA VAL A 4 6.74 8.38 -10.32
C VAL A 4 7.68 7.38 -11.01
N HIS A 5 8.94 7.31 -10.60
CA HIS A 5 9.93 6.43 -11.23
C HIS A 5 9.96 5.01 -10.65
N HIS A 6 9.75 4.84 -9.33
CA HIS A 6 9.79 3.52 -8.68
C HIS A 6 8.39 2.91 -8.51
N GLY A 7 7.37 3.75 -8.30
CA GLY A 7 5.98 3.31 -8.21
C GLY A 7 5.53 2.66 -9.50
N CYS A 8 5.74 3.31 -10.65
CA CYS A 8 5.13 2.93 -11.94
C CYS A 8 5.42 1.47 -12.40
N HIS A 9 6.54 0.89 -11.98
CA HIS A 9 6.87 -0.52 -12.27
C HIS A 9 6.27 -1.49 -11.25
N PHE A 10 6.21 -1.07 -9.99
CA PHE A 10 5.56 -1.82 -8.92
C PHE A 10 4.04 -1.88 -9.15
N SER A 11 3.41 -0.74 -9.41
CA SER A 11 1.98 -0.59 -9.65
C SER A 11 1.49 -1.41 -10.84
N ARG A 12 2.19 -1.38 -11.98
CA ARG A 12 1.84 -2.22 -13.14
C ARG A 12 1.87 -3.72 -12.85
N THR A 13 2.73 -4.15 -11.93
CA THR A 13 2.84 -5.57 -11.54
C THR A 13 1.76 -5.95 -10.54
N VAL A 14 1.38 -5.03 -9.65
CA VAL A 14 0.40 -5.26 -8.58
C VAL A 14 -1.04 -5.09 -9.05
N HIS A 15 -1.31 -4.16 -9.98
CA HIS A 15 -2.66 -3.88 -10.49
C HIS A 15 -3.30 -5.09 -11.22
N SER A 16 -2.51 -6.07 -11.68
CA SER A 16 -3.05 -7.32 -12.21
C SER A 16 -3.58 -8.28 -11.13
N PHE A 17 -3.24 -8.05 -9.86
CA PHE A 17 -3.59 -8.91 -8.73
C PHE A 17 -4.54 -8.22 -7.73
N CYS A 18 -4.39 -6.91 -7.49
CA CYS A 18 -5.25 -6.14 -6.60
C CYS A 18 -5.25 -4.65 -6.98
N SER A 19 -6.33 -3.92 -6.67
CA SER A 19 -6.34 -2.47 -6.79
C SER A 19 -5.33 -1.87 -5.80
N ILE A 20 -4.49 -0.92 -6.25
CA ILE A 20 -3.52 -0.23 -5.39
C ILE A 20 -4.25 0.53 -4.29
N GLN A 21 -5.42 1.10 -4.59
CA GLN A 21 -6.26 1.75 -3.59
C GLN A 21 -6.66 0.75 -2.49
N THR A 22 -7.15 -0.43 -2.87
CA THR A 22 -7.52 -1.48 -1.90
C THR A 22 -6.31 -1.97 -1.10
N LEU A 23 -5.16 -2.15 -1.75
CA LEU A 23 -3.90 -2.50 -1.09
C LEU A 23 -3.50 -1.46 -0.03
N LEU A 24 -3.57 -0.17 -0.37
CA LEU A 24 -3.23 0.92 0.54
C LEU A 24 -4.24 1.03 1.68
N THR A 25 -5.54 0.98 1.39
CA THR A 25 -6.59 1.03 2.43
C THR A 25 -6.44 -0.14 3.41
N ASN A 26 -6.32 -1.38 2.91
CA ASN A 26 -6.17 -2.57 3.76
C ASN A 26 -4.85 -2.50 4.55
N GLY A 27 -3.77 -2.05 3.93
CA GLY A 27 -2.47 -1.87 4.57
C GLY A 27 -2.52 -0.84 5.70
N ILE A 28 -3.16 0.32 5.48
CA ILE A 28 -3.35 1.36 6.49
C ILE A 28 -4.20 0.84 7.65
N MET A 29 -5.29 0.11 7.36
CA MET A 29 -6.11 -0.52 8.41
C MET A 29 -5.29 -1.53 9.23
N SER A 30 -4.44 -2.32 8.57
CA SER A 30 -3.51 -3.25 9.24
C SER A 30 -2.38 -2.57 10.01
N MET A 31 -2.15 -1.28 9.82
CA MET A 31 -1.22 -0.50 10.64
C MET A 31 -1.92 0.15 11.84
N ALA A 32 -3.19 0.54 11.66
CA ALA A 32 -3.99 1.14 12.71
C ALA A 32 -4.49 0.11 13.73
N GLU A 33 -4.84 -1.07 13.24
CA GLU A 33 -5.17 -2.24 14.04
C GLU A 33 -3.91 -3.11 14.12
N ASP A 34 -3.52 -3.57 15.32
CA ASP A 34 -2.49 -4.60 15.50
C ASP A 34 -3.03 -5.95 14.98
N ILE A 35 -3.35 -6.02 13.68
CA ILE A 35 -4.00 -7.18 13.07
C ILE A 35 -3.07 -8.36 13.23
N VAL A 36 -3.56 -9.35 13.97
CA VAL A 36 -2.83 -10.58 14.22
C VAL A 36 -2.78 -11.34 12.91
N MET A 37 -1.58 -11.52 12.36
CA MET A 37 -1.28 -12.31 11.17
C MET A 37 -2.10 -13.62 11.05
N ASP A 38 -2.41 -14.27 12.17
CA ASP A 38 -3.13 -15.56 12.20
C ASP A 38 -4.62 -15.47 11.81
N SER A 39 -5.22 -14.28 11.74
CA SER A 39 -6.61 -14.09 11.29
C SER A 39 -6.75 -13.77 9.80
N LEU A 40 -5.64 -13.49 9.11
CA LEU A 40 -5.64 -13.12 7.69
C LEU A 40 -5.71 -14.36 6.80
N SER A 41 -6.51 -14.28 5.74
CA SER A 41 -6.49 -15.26 4.66
C SER A 41 -5.15 -15.22 3.91
N ALA A 42 -4.86 -16.27 3.15
CA ALA A 42 -3.65 -16.35 2.34
C ALA A 42 -3.53 -15.22 1.29
N ILE A 43 -4.66 -14.64 0.87
CA ILE A 43 -4.69 -13.52 -0.08
C ILE A 43 -4.35 -12.22 0.64
N GLU A 44 -5.02 -11.93 1.76
CA GLU A 44 -4.78 -10.72 2.57
C GLU A 44 -3.33 -10.67 3.09
N TRP A 45 -2.78 -11.82 3.43
CA TRP A 45 -1.36 -11.95 3.78
C TRP A 45 -0.42 -11.51 2.67
N LYS A 46 -0.71 -11.93 1.45
CA LYS A 46 0.10 -11.60 0.28
C LYS A 46 -0.05 -10.12 -0.08
N GLU A 47 -1.24 -9.57 0.05
CA GLU A 47 -1.48 -8.12 -0.07
C GLU A 47 -0.68 -7.34 0.98
N LEU A 48 -0.70 -7.77 2.25
CA LEU A 48 0.06 -7.11 3.30
C LEU A 48 1.58 -7.18 3.06
N GLU A 49 2.08 -8.30 2.54
CA GLU A 49 3.49 -8.43 2.16
C GLU A 49 3.86 -7.47 1.03
N VAL A 50 3.03 -7.38 -0.01
CA VAL A 50 3.19 -6.42 -1.11
C VAL A 50 3.16 -4.98 -0.60
N PHE A 51 2.23 -4.65 0.30
CA PHE A 51 2.15 -3.33 0.95
C PHE A 51 3.44 -3.00 1.73
N ARG A 52 3.98 -3.96 2.49
CA ARG A 52 5.24 -3.79 3.23
C ARG A 52 6.44 -3.56 2.30
N GLU A 53 6.49 -4.27 1.16
CA GLU A 53 7.55 -4.04 0.17
C GLU A 53 7.42 -2.65 -0.49
N LEU A 54 6.21 -2.17 -0.76
CA LEU A 54 5.99 -0.80 -1.24
C LEU A 54 6.54 0.24 -0.26
N MET A 55 6.29 0.07 1.04
CA MET A 55 6.81 0.98 2.08
C MET A 55 8.35 0.99 2.12
N LYS A 56 8.99 -0.16 1.88
CA LYS A 56 10.46 -0.25 1.80
C LYS A 56 11.03 0.42 0.56
N MET A 57 10.32 0.36 -0.57
CA MET A 57 10.75 0.96 -1.84
C MET A 57 10.63 2.49 -1.84
N VAL A 58 9.69 3.04 -1.06
CA VAL A 58 9.45 4.49 -1.01
C VAL A 58 9.60 5.01 0.43
N PRO A 59 10.81 5.43 0.82
CA PRO A 59 11.05 6.00 2.14
C PRO A 59 10.14 7.22 2.42
N GLY A 60 9.49 7.23 3.57
CA GLY A 60 8.59 8.31 3.99
C GLY A 60 7.15 8.21 3.46
N LEU A 61 6.84 7.22 2.61
CA LEU A 61 5.47 6.97 2.16
C LEU A 61 4.54 6.61 3.31
N GLU A 62 5.02 5.81 4.27
CA GLU A 62 4.27 5.41 5.46
C GLU A 62 3.79 6.62 6.28
N ALA A 63 4.71 7.53 6.61
CA ALA A 63 4.39 8.74 7.35
C ALA A 63 3.45 9.67 6.57
N ARG A 64 3.58 9.70 5.24
CA ARG A 64 2.68 10.45 4.36
C ARG A 64 1.28 9.87 4.36
N LEU A 65 1.14 8.55 4.23
CA LEU A 65 -0.16 7.86 4.27
C LEU A 65 -0.86 8.06 5.63
N MET A 66 -0.13 7.99 6.74
CA MET A 66 -0.69 8.23 8.07
C MET A 66 -1.13 9.68 8.31
N ALA A 67 -0.54 10.64 7.59
CA ALA A 67 -0.90 12.05 7.68
C ALA A 67 -1.97 12.47 6.66
N SER A 68 -2.29 11.59 5.70
CA SER A 68 -3.18 11.89 4.59
C SER A 68 -4.64 11.59 4.90
N SER A 69 -5.54 12.35 4.28
CA SER A 69 -6.97 12.02 4.26
C SER A 69 -7.27 10.87 3.30
N GLU A 70 -8.47 10.29 3.38
CA GLU A 70 -8.90 9.22 2.47
C GLU A 70 -8.81 9.64 1.00
N ASP A 71 -9.22 10.88 0.67
CA ASP A 71 -9.12 11.43 -0.69
C ASP A 71 -7.66 11.55 -1.16
N GLU A 72 -6.76 11.99 -0.27
CA GLU A 72 -5.33 12.09 -0.59
C GLU A 72 -4.66 10.72 -0.78
N VAL A 73 -5.17 9.67 -0.11
CA VAL A 73 -4.70 8.30 -0.33
C VAL A 73 -5.05 7.81 -1.74
N ILE A 74 -6.20 8.23 -2.28
CA ILE A 74 -6.58 7.95 -3.68
C ILE A 74 -5.61 8.63 -4.64
N ASP A 75 -5.32 9.91 -4.40
CA ASP A 75 -4.34 10.65 -5.21
C ASP A 75 -2.94 10.01 -5.14
N ILE A 76 -2.54 9.51 -3.97
CA ILE A 76 -1.26 8.79 -3.80
C ILE A 76 -1.29 7.46 -4.56
N ALA A 77 -2.40 6.72 -4.54
CA ALA A 77 -2.55 5.47 -5.29
C ALA A 77 -2.39 5.66 -6.80
N ASP A 78 -2.85 6.80 -7.34
CA ASP A 78 -2.72 7.14 -8.77
C ASP A 78 -1.29 7.54 -9.17
N LEU A 79 -0.45 7.93 -8.20
CA LEU A 79 0.94 8.35 -8.40
C LEU A 79 1.95 7.21 -8.26
N VAL A 80 1.55 6.10 -7.65
CA VAL A 80 2.32 4.86 -7.52
C VAL A 80 2.04 4.00 -8.74
#